data_AF-A0A6P7FJG3-F1
#
_entry.id   AF-A0A6P7FJG3-F1
#
_cell.length_a   1.000
_cell.length_b   1.000
_cell.length_c   1.000
_cell.angle_alpha   90.00
_cell.angle_beta   90.00
_cell.angle_gamma   90.00
#
_symmetry.space_group_name_H-M   'P 1'
#
loop_
_entity.id
_entity.type
_entity.pdbx_description
1 polymer ?
#
loop_
_entity_poly.entity_id
_entity_poly.type
_entity_poly.pdbx_seq_one_letter_code
_entity_poly.pdbx_strand_id
1 'polypeptide(L)'
;MYLLLLGFSSILAIAACENFIINNEKCKIPDFPVFSKDVKPYHTKLNYISCNDSQLLTYTTVENNTAYLHLDRTILNSEKIDCCYKYVTRKGSKAEPDVGIEYSKCHPFNSTVALEGNIVSVKCELPNKKTFKNAHSPIVITKAVEEKLKKFNKEAKKRPLSVLFMLIDAVSRLNFERQMPLTKKFLLANNFTEFIPYHKVDQNSYPNFIALIAGLTGRQSEEICKPTVVGGLDKCPMIWYDFRDLGYATAYGEDWSTQTTFNYGGQEGI
;
A
#
# COMPACT_ATOMS: atom_id res chain seq x y z
N MET A 1 24.73 -63.24 13.14
CA MET A 1 23.38 -62.69 13.32
C MET A 1 23.52 -61.18 13.33
N TYR A 2 23.04 -60.54 12.26
CA TYR A 2 23.38 -59.17 11.86
C TYR A 2 22.82 -58.11 12.83
N LEU A 3 23.66 -57.16 13.22
CA LEU A 3 23.28 -55.93 13.89
C LEU A 3 22.80 -54.91 12.84
N LEU A 4 21.58 -54.40 13.00
CA LEU A 4 21.04 -53.29 12.23
C LEU A 4 21.80 -51.99 12.54
N LEU A 5 22.38 -51.36 11.51
CA LEU A 5 22.76 -49.95 11.51
C LEU A 5 22.00 -49.26 10.37
N LEU A 6 20.79 -48.78 10.68
CA LEU A 6 20.09 -47.80 9.85
C LEU A 6 20.65 -46.42 10.20
N GLY A 7 21.69 -46.01 9.49
CA GLY A 7 22.15 -44.63 9.48
C GLY A 7 21.23 -43.78 8.61
N PHE A 8 20.26 -43.11 9.24
CA PHE A 8 19.63 -41.94 8.64
C PHE A 8 20.64 -40.79 8.69
N SER A 9 21.31 -40.56 7.57
CA SER A 9 22.01 -39.29 7.31
C SER A 9 21.58 -38.78 5.93
N SER A 10 20.32 -38.37 5.85
CA SER A 10 19.87 -37.45 4.80
C SER A 10 20.10 -36.04 5.31
N ILE A 11 21.36 -35.66 5.48
CA ILE A 11 21.72 -34.24 5.48
C ILE A 11 21.40 -33.78 4.07
N LEU A 12 20.32 -33.01 3.90
CA LEU A 12 20.11 -32.24 2.68
C LEU A 12 21.36 -31.37 2.52
N ALA A 13 22.26 -31.79 1.64
CA ALA A 13 23.28 -30.94 1.09
C ALA A 13 22.53 -29.86 0.30
N ILE A 14 22.25 -28.74 0.97
CA ILE A 14 22.00 -27.47 0.30
C ILE A 14 23.19 -27.32 -0.64
N ALA A 15 22.93 -27.36 -1.94
CA ALA A 15 23.95 -27.19 -2.96
C ALA A 15 24.85 -26.02 -2.56
N ALA A 16 26.16 -26.28 -2.43
CA ALA A 16 27.13 -25.26 -2.09
C ALA A 16 26.95 -24.07 -3.03
N CYS A 17 26.48 -22.93 -2.50
CA CYS A 17 26.50 -21.68 -3.25
C CYS A 17 27.96 -21.26 -3.37
N GLU A 18 28.53 -21.35 -4.58
CA GLU A 18 29.89 -20.88 -4.85
C GLU A 18 29.97 -19.34 -4.89
N ASN A 19 28.83 -18.65 -5.02
CA ASN A 19 28.74 -17.19 -5.11
C ASN A 19 28.08 -16.56 -3.87
N PHE A 20 28.57 -15.39 -3.48
CA PHE A 20 28.12 -14.63 -2.33
C PHE A 20 27.89 -13.16 -2.69
N ILE A 21 26.79 -12.58 -2.22
CA ILE A 21 26.51 -11.13 -2.26
C ILE A 21 27.46 -10.39 -1.32
N ILE A 22 27.66 -10.94 -0.12
CA ILE A 22 28.65 -10.49 0.86
C ILE A 22 29.45 -11.70 1.29
N ASN A 23 30.77 -11.61 1.23
CA ASN A 23 31.67 -12.62 1.76
C ASN A 23 32.82 -11.95 2.53
N ASN A 24 32.65 -11.82 3.83
CA ASN A 24 33.71 -11.39 4.74
C ASN A 24 33.69 -12.23 6.02
N GLU A 25 34.62 -11.97 6.94
CA GLU A 25 34.78 -12.74 8.18
C GLU A 25 33.57 -12.66 9.13
N LYS A 26 32.78 -11.58 9.05
CA LYS A 26 31.64 -11.31 9.96
C LYS A 26 30.29 -11.69 9.36
N CYS A 27 30.18 -11.64 8.03
CA CYS A 27 28.92 -11.82 7.33
C CYS A 27 29.15 -12.55 6.00
N LYS A 28 28.35 -13.59 5.78
CA LYS A 28 28.29 -14.32 4.52
C LYS A 28 26.84 -14.38 4.07
N ILE A 29 26.53 -13.71 2.96
CA ILE A 29 25.22 -13.72 2.33
C ILE A 29 25.35 -14.45 1.00
N PRO A 30 24.83 -15.68 0.87
CA PRO A 30 24.87 -16.41 -0.40
C PRO A 30 24.11 -15.68 -1.51
N ASP A 31 24.61 -15.77 -2.74
CA ASP A 31 23.91 -15.29 -3.93
C ASP A 31 23.09 -16.41 -4.56
N PHE A 32 21.81 -16.46 -4.23
CA PHE A 32 20.91 -17.49 -4.72
C PHE A 32 20.38 -17.16 -6.12
N PRO A 33 20.33 -18.15 -7.04
CA PRO A 33 19.74 -17.94 -8.35
C PRO A 33 18.24 -17.67 -8.24
N VAL A 34 17.75 -16.73 -9.05
CA VAL A 34 16.33 -16.33 -9.09
C VAL A 34 15.40 -17.53 -9.35
N PHE A 35 15.82 -18.46 -10.20
CA PHE A 35 15.07 -19.68 -10.58
C PHE A 35 15.86 -20.94 -10.22
N SER A 36 15.98 -21.24 -8.92
CA SER A 36 16.56 -22.51 -8.44
C SER A 36 15.61 -23.69 -8.69
N LYS A 37 16.14 -24.92 -8.65
CA LYS A 37 15.33 -26.15 -8.75
C LYS A 37 14.29 -26.23 -7.62
N ASP A 38 14.61 -25.74 -6.44
CA ASP A 38 13.77 -25.80 -5.25
C ASP A 38 12.55 -24.86 -5.33
N VAL A 39 12.65 -23.79 -6.11
CA VAL A 39 11.54 -22.83 -6.30
C VAL A 39 10.59 -23.27 -7.41
N LYS A 40 11.04 -24.11 -8.36
CA LYS A 40 10.22 -24.53 -9.52
C LYS A 40 8.85 -25.10 -9.13
N PRO A 41 8.70 -25.96 -8.10
CA PRO A 41 7.40 -26.49 -7.71
C PRO A 41 6.42 -25.43 -7.18
N TYR A 42 6.94 -24.30 -6.70
CA TYR A 42 6.15 -23.23 -6.07
C TYR A 42 5.94 -22.01 -6.98
N HIS A 43 6.59 -21.98 -8.15
CA HIS A 43 6.45 -20.88 -9.08
C HIS A 43 5.37 -21.18 -10.12
N THR A 44 4.20 -20.59 -9.91
CA THR A 44 3.09 -20.63 -10.87
C THR A 44 2.93 -19.27 -11.51
N LYS A 45 2.99 -19.21 -12.84
CA LYS A 45 2.64 -18.01 -13.58
C LYS A 45 1.11 -17.90 -13.64
N LEU A 46 0.58 -16.87 -13.00
CA LEU A 46 -0.84 -16.54 -13.11
C LEU A 46 -1.09 -15.76 -14.40
N ASN A 47 -2.25 -16.01 -15.01
CA ASN A 47 -2.70 -15.17 -16.13
C ASN A 47 -3.16 -13.82 -15.58
N TYR A 48 -2.83 -12.74 -16.29
CA TYR A 48 -3.34 -11.42 -15.95
C TYR A 48 -4.86 -11.41 -16.05
N ILE A 49 -5.53 -11.00 -14.97
CA ILE A 49 -6.97 -10.80 -14.94
C ILE A 49 -7.20 -9.32 -15.17
N SER A 50 -7.87 -8.97 -16.27
CA SER A 50 -8.26 -7.59 -16.53
C SER A 50 -9.25 -7.14 -15.46
N CYS A 51 -8.95 -6.04 -14.77
CA CYS A 51 -9.90 -5.41 -13.85
C CYS A 51 -10.93 -4.55 -14.58
N ASN A 52 -10.80 -4.37 -15.90
CA ASN A 52 -11.57 -3.40 -16.67
C ASN A 52 -12.22 -4.07 -17.89
N ASP A 53 -13.27 -4.85 -17.63
CA ASP A 53 -14.06 -5.49 -18.70
C ASP A 53 -15.12 -4.54 -19.29
N SER A 54 -15.25 -3.32 -18.74
CA SER A 54 -16.21 -2.31 -19.18
C SER A 54 -15.62 -0.90 -19.14
N GLN A 55 -16.11 -0.02 -20.01
CA GLN A 55 -15.69 1.37 -20.05
C GLN A 55 -16.15 2.12 -18.78
N LEU A 56 -15.28 2.95 -18.21
CA LEU A 56 -15.58 3.72 -17.01
C LEU A 56 -16.62 4.81 -17.34
N LEU A 57 -17.80 4.74 -16.71
CA LEU A 57 -18.86 5.74 -16.90
C LEU A 57 -18.69 6.99 -16.04
N THR A 58 -17.80 6.94 -15.06
CA THR A 58 -17.62 8.04 -14.10
C THR A 58 -16.15 8.30 -13.85
N TYR A 59 -15.82 9.57 -13.66
CA TYR A 59 -14.47 10.04 -13.34
C TYR A 59 -14.56 11.25 -12.40
N THR A 60 -13.44 11.61 -11.79
CA THR A 60 -13.34 12.78 -10.92
C THR A 60 -12.31 13.78 -11.43
N THR A 61 -12.57 15.06 -11.17
CA THR A 61 -11.59 16.13 -11.35
C THR A 61 -11.50 16.96 -10.07
N VAL A 62 -10.44 17.76 -9.94
CA VAL A 62 -10.27 18.70 -8.83
C VAL A 62 -9.93 20.07 -9.40
N GLU A 63 -10.78 21.06 -9.16
CA GLU A 63 -10.59 22.45 -9.59
C GLU A 63 -10.73 23.38 -8.39
N ASN A 64 -9.76 24.27 -8.19
CA ASN A 64 -9.74 25.19 -7.04
C ASN A 64 -10.00 24.49 -5.70
N ASN A 65 -9.33 23.34 -5.49
CA ASN A 65 -9.48 22.49 -4.31
C ASN A 65 -10.91 21.96 -4.05
N THR A 66 -11.77 21.99 -5.07
CA THR A 66 -13.11 21.38 -5.04
C THR A 66 -13.09 20.14 -5.93
N ALA A 67 -13.51 19.01 -5.39
CA ALA A 67 -13.63 17.77 -6.16
C ALA A 67 -14.98 17.73 -6.89
N TYR A 68 -14.97 17.26 -8.13
CA TYR A 68 -16.14 17.07 -8.94
C TYR A 68 -16.24 15.61 -9.39
N LEU A 69 -17.44 15.04 -9.30
CA LEU A 69 -17.79 13.76 -9.90
C LEU A 69 -18.53 14.01 -11.20
N HIS A 70 -18.09 13.33 -12.26
CA HIS A 70 -18.68 13.44 -13.58
C HIS A 70 -19.27 12.11 -14.02
N LEU A 71 -20.43 12.19 -14.68
CA LEU A 71 -20.98 11.12 -15.50
C LEU A 71 -20.61 11.37 -16.96
N ASP A 72 -19.85 10.45 -17.55
CA ASP A 72 -19.50 10.51 -18.96
C ASP A 72 -20.70 10.06 -19.82
N ARG A 73 -21.41 11.05 -20.37
CA ARG A 73 -22.55 10.85 -21.26
C ARG A 73 -22.15 10.60 -22.71
N THR A 74 -20.90 10.84 -23.10
CA THR A 74 -20.49 10.58 -24.49
C THR A 74 -20.56 9.09 -24.82
N ILE A 75 -20.45 8.25 -23.79
CA ILE A 75 -20.53 6.79 -23.87
C ILE A 75 -22.00 6.32 -23.88
N LEU A 76 -22.93 7.18 -23.47
CA LEU A 76 -24.33 6.84 -23.23
C LEU A 76 -25.16 7.44 -24.38
N ASN A 77 -25.51 6.63 -25.38
CA ASN A 77 -26.26 7.02 -26.58
C ASN A 77 -27.70 7.50 -26.26
N SER A 78 -27.84 8.65 -25.59
CA SER A 78 -29.11 9.27 -25.18
C SER A 78 -30.01 8.40 -24.29
N GLU A 79 -29.47 7.34 -23.68
CA GLU A 79 -30.21 6.47 -22.78
C GLU A 79 -30.46 7.15 -21.43
N LYS A 80 -31.69 7.01 -20.89
CA LYS A 80 -31.97 7.41 -19.51
C LYS A 80 -31.27 6.43 -18.58
N ILE A 81 -30.35 6.95 -17.78
CA ILE A 81 -29.61 6.17 -16.79
C ILE A 81 -29.81 6.82 -15.43
N ASP A 82 -30.17 5.98 -14.47
CA ASP A 82 -30.37 6.38 -13.09
C ASP A 82 -29.09 6.10 -12.32
N CYS A 83 -28.34 7.16 -12.05
CA CYS A 83 -27.11 7.12 -11.26
C CYS A 83 -27.31 7.79 -9.90
N CYS A 84 -26.70 7.20 -8.87
CA CYS A 84 -26.50 7.91 -7.61
C CYS A 84 -25.14 7.62 -7.02
N TYR A 85 -24.67 8.56 -6.21
CA TYR A 85 -23.48 8.39 -5.39
C TYR A 85 -23.86 8.39 -3.91
N LYS A 86 -23.01 7.75 -3.10
CA LYS A 86 -23.08 7.73 -1.65
C LYS A 86 -21.71 8.09 -1.10
N TYR A 87 -21.65 8.95 -0.10
CA TYR A 87 -20.43 9.14 0.67
C TYR A 87 -20.13 7.88 1.45
N VAL A 88 -18.85 7.52 1.51
CA VAL A 88 -18.34 6.37 2.26
C VAL A 88 -17.58 6.91 3.46
N THR A 89 -17.97 6.47 4.65
CA THR A 89 -17.29 6.80 5.91
C THR A 89 -16.84 5.54 6.62
N ARG A 90 -15.72 5.63 7.35
CA ARG A 90 -15.19 4.53 8.17
C ARG A 90 -16.14 4.27 9.33
N LYS A 91 -16.45 2.99 9.58
CA LYS A 91 -17.28 2.53 10.71
C LYS A 91 -16.64 1.31 11.36
N GLY A 92 -15.42 1.51 11.85
CA GLY A 92 -14.73 0.53 12.67
C GLY A 92 -15.37 0.35 14.03
N SER A 93 -15.09 -0.78 14.66
CA SER A 93 -15.33 -0.98 16.09
C SER A 93 -14.07 -0.61 16.88
N LYS A 94 -14.15 -0.58 18.21
CA LYS A 94 -12.94 -0.41 19.03
C LYS A 94 -11.92 -1.52 18.80
N ALA A 95 -12.37 -2.77 18.65
CA ALA A 95 -11.47 -3.91 18.45
C ALA A 95 -10.92 -4.02 17.02
N GLU A 96 -11.59 -3.39 16.06
CA GLU A 96 -11.26 -3.44 14.64
C GLU A 96 -11.52 -2.06 14.03
N PRO A 97 -10.66 -1.07 14.31
CA PRO A 97 -10.93 0.31 13.94
C PRO A 97 -10.90 0.50 12.42
N ASP A 98 -10.07 -0.26 11.69
CA ASP A 98 -9.97 -0.21 10.23
C ASP A 98 -11.03 -1.03 9.49
N VAL A 99 -11.78 -1.88 10.18
CA VAL A 99 -12.73 -2.81 9.54
C VAL A 99 -14.15 -2.25 9.61
N GLY A 100 -14.64 -1.82 8.46
CA GLY A 100 -16.05 -1.46 8.29
C GLY A 100 -16.25 -0.10 7.65
N ILE A 101 -17.30 -0.02 6.84
CA ILE A 101 -17.72 1.21 6.18
C ILE A 101 -19.22 1.38 6.33
N GLU A 102 -19.67 2.62 6.30
CA GLU A 102 -21.06 2.98 6.13
C GLU A 102 -21.24 3.90 4.93
N TYR A 103 -22.47 3.94 4.45
CA TYR A 103 -22.85 4.72 3.29
C TYR A 103 -23.89 5.76 3.69
N SER A 104 -23.74 6.97 3.16
CA SER A 104 -24.79 7.99 3.25
C SER A 104 -26.05 7.58 2.48
N LYS A 105 -27.06 8.45 2.51
CA LYS A 105 -28.19 8.37 1.58
C LYS A 105 -27.69 8.46 0.13
N CYS A 106 -28.45 7.86 -0.78
CA CYS A 106 -28.19 7.89 -2.22
C CYS A 106 -28.51 9.31 -2.75
N HIS A 107 -27.50 9.98 -3.30
CA HIS A 107 -27.61 11.30 -3.89
C HIS A 107 -27.72 11.14 -5.41
N PRO A 108 -28.90 11.37 -6.00
CA PRO A 108 -29.07 11.25 -7.45
C PRO A 108 -28.22 12.30 -8.15
N PHE A 109 -27.58 11.91 -9.25
CA PHE A 109 -26.85 12.84 -10.11
C PHE A 109 -26.94 12.36 -11.56
N ASN A 110 -26.96 13.30 -12.48
CA ASN A 110 -27.16 12.99 -13.90
C ASN A 110 -26.07 13.56 -14.81
N SER A 111 -25.13 14.34 -14.27
CA SER A 111 -24.07 15.01 -15.04
C SER A 111 -22.86 15.24 -14.12
N THR A 112 -22.57 16.49 -13.76
CA THR A 112 -21.47 16.84 -12.88
C THR A 112 -22.02 17.30 -11.52
N VAL A 113 -21.37 16.90 -10.44
CA VAL A 113 -21.71 17.32 -9.09
C VAL A 113 -20.44 17.63 -8.31
N ALA A 114 -20.46 18.74 -7.55
CA ALA A 114 -19.41 19.05 -6.60
C ALA A 114 -19.53 18.11 -5.39
N LEU A 115 -18.41 17.56 -4.94
CA LEU A 115 -18.34 16.65 -3.81
C LEU A 115 -17.95 17.40 -2.55
N GLU A 116 -18.63 17.08 -1.44
CA GLU A 116 -18.34 17.63 -0.11
C GLU A 116 -17.44 16.71 0.73
N GLY A 117 -17.26 15.46 0.30
CA GLY A 117 -16.54 14.40 1.03
C GLY A 117 -15.49 13.70 0.19
N ASN A 118 -14.61 12.96 0.87
CA ASN A 118 -13.37 12.43 0.28
C ASN A 118 -13.57 11.15 -0.53
N ILE A 119 -14.52 10.29 -0.16
CA ILE A 119 -14.75 9.01 -0.85
C ILE A 119 -16.22 8.89 -1.20
N VAL A 120 -16.49 8.56 -2.46
CA VAL A 120 -17.84 8.27 -2.96
C VAL A 120 -17.91 6.92 -3.65
N SER A 121 -18.97 6.17 -3.35
CA SER A 121 -19.35 4.98 -4.10
C SER A 121 -20.49 5.34 -5.05
N VAL A 122 -20.32 5.04 -6.33
CA VAL A 122 -21.29 5.30 -7.38
C VAL A 122 -21.94 4.00 -7.81
N LYS A 123 -23.27 4.04 -7.98
CA LYS A 123 -24.06 2.98 -8.62
C LYS A 123 -24.91 3.61 -9.73
N CYS A 124 -24.87 3.02 -10.91
CA CYS A 124 -25.76 3.36 -12.01
C CYS A 124 -26.53 2.13 -12.50
N GLU A 125 -27.82 2.31 -12.75
CA GLU A 125 -28.66 1.31 -13.39
C GLU A 125 -28.68 1.57 -14.90
N LEU A 126 -28.08 0.65 -15.64
CA LEU A 126 -27.97 0.71 -17.10
C LEU A 126 -29.11 -0.11 -17.74
N PRO A 127 -29.39 0.11 -19.03
CA PRO A 127 -30.33 -0.72 -19.76
C PRO A 127 -29.99 -2.22 -19.68
N ASN A 128 -31.01 -3.05 -19.87
CA ASN A 128 -30.93 -4.51 -19.69
C ASN A 128 -30.58 -4.95 -18.25
N LYS A 129 -30.92 -4.13 -17.24
CA LYS A 129 -30.69 -4.41 -15.81
C LYS A 129 -29.22 -4.62 -15.43
N LYS A 130 -28.28 -4.09 -16.24
CA LYS A 130 -26.87 -4.08 -15.88
C LYS A 130 -26.63 -3.02 -14.81
N THR A 131 -25.76 -3.32 -13.85
CA THR A 131 -25.38 -2.37 -12.80
C THR A 131 -23.93 -1.99 -12.98
N PHE A 132 -23.65 -0.70 -13.15
CA PHE A 132 -22.31 -0.15 -13.07
C PHE A 132 -22.04 0.27 -11.62
N LYS A 133 -20.83 -0.05 -11.12
CA LYS A 133 -20.35 0.38 -9.81
C LYS A 133 -18.93 0.90 -9.94
N ASN A 134 -18.65 2.00 -9.27
CA ASN A 134 -17.29 2.52 -9.14
C ASN A 134 -17.12 3.21 -7.79
N ALA A 135 -15.88 3.39 -7.36
CA ALA A 135 -15.54 4.20 -6.19
C ALA A 135 -14.51 5.24 -6.59
N HIS A 136 -14.65 6.45 -6.05
CA HIS A 136 -13.72 7.54 -6.28
C HIS A 136 -13.24 8.11 -4.95
N SER A 137 -11.94 8.39 -4.89
CA SER A 137 -11.29 9.05 -3.76
C SER A 137 -10.50 10.26 -4.25
N PRO A 138 -11.17 11.35 -4.67
CA PRO A 138 -10.48 12.56 -5.10
C PRO A 138 -9.71 13.19 -3.94
N ILE A 139 -8.49 13.64 -4.21
CA ILE A 139 -7.63 14.26 -3.21
C ILE A 139 -7.88 15.77 -3.21
N VAL A 140 -8.50 16.26 -2.14
CA VAL A 140 -8.60 17.68 -1.80
C VAL A 140 -7.72 17.99 -0.58
N ILE A 141 -7.10 19.16 -0.55
CA ILE A 141 -6.26 19.58 0.57
C ILE A 141 -7.12 20.24 1.64
N THR A 142 -6.85 19.94 2.91
CA THR A 142 -7.56 20.59 4.03
C THR A 142 -7.13 22.04 4.18
N LYS A 143 -7.95 22.88 4.82
CA LYS A 143 -7.58 24.27 5.14
C LYS A 143 -6.25 24.37 5.91
N ALA A 144 -6.01 23.44 6.85
CA ALA A 144 -4.76 23.37 7.59
C ALA A 144 -3.55 23.10 6.67
N VAL A 145 -3.71 22.22 5.66
CA VAL A 145 -2.66 21.97 4.67
C VAL A 145 -2.49 23.18 3.75
N GLU A 146 -3.57 23.83 3.31
CA GLU A 146 -3.48 25.07 2.52
C GLU A 146 -2.69 26.16 3.24
N GLU A 147 -3.00 26.43 4.51
CA GLU A 147 -2.31 27.43 5.33
C GLU A 147 -0.82 27.09 5.48
N LYS A 148 -0.52 25.82 5.73
CA LYS A 148 0.85 25.32 5.81
C LYS A 148 1.61 25.53 4.50
N LEU A 149 0.99 25.22 3.36
CA LEU A 149 1.60 25.41 2.03
C LEU A 149 1.77 26.90 1.70
N LYS A 150 0.82 27.77 2.08
CA LYS A 150 0.93 29.22 1.91
C LYS A 150 2.12 29.78 2.71
N LYS A 151 2.28 29.36 3.97
CA LYS A 151 3.42 29.72 4.82
C LYS A 151 4.73 29.23 4.18
N PHE A 152 4.77 27.97 3.79
CA PHE A 152 5.93 27.36 3.17
C PHE A 152 6.36 28.11 1.90
N ASN A 153 5.42 28.42 1.00
CA ASN A 153 5.71 29.15 -0.24
C ASN A 153 6.24 30.57 0.00
N LYS A 154 5.88 31.20 1.12
CA LYS A 154 6.38 32.52 1.50
C LYS A 154 7.81 32.47 2.06
N GLU A 155 8.12 31.42 2.83
CA GLU A 155 9.38 31.31 3.57
C GLU A 155 10.47 30.53 2.82
N ALA A 156 10.08 29.60 1.96
CA ALA A 156 11.00 28.70 1.28
C ALA A 156 11.69 29.38 0.10
N LYS A 157 13.03 29.43 0.16
CA LYS A 157 13.87 29.94 -0.95
C LYS A 157 13.94 28.97 -2.14
N LYS A 158 13.64 27.68 -1.92
CA LYS A 158 13.65 26.62 -2.93
C LYS A 158 12.54 25.62 -2.63
N ARG A 159 11.93 25.08 -3.69
CA ARG A 159 10.95 24.00 -3.59
C ARG A 159 11.64 22.71 -3.10
N PRO A 160 11.11 22.03 -2.08
CA PRO A 160 11.68 20.80 -1.56
C PRO A 160 11.39 19.62 -2.50
N LEU A 161 12.16 18.54 -2.33
CA LEU A 161 11.94 17.27 -3.01
C LEU A 161 10.66 16.60 -2.47
N SER A 162 9.79 16.10 -3.35
CA SER A 162 8.69 15.22 -2.96
C SER A 162 9.24 13.82 -2.65
N VAL A 163 8.83 13.24 -1.53
CA VAL A 163 9.26 11.91 -1.08
C VAL A 163 8.07 10.95 -1.10
N LEU A 164 8.25 9.76 -1.70
CA LEU A 164 7.27 8.69 -1.72
C LEU A 164 7.88 7.44 -1.07
N PHE A 165 7.19 6.93 -0.04
CA PHE A 165 7.46 5.62 0.53
C PHE A 165 6.44 4.62 -0.03
N MET A 166 6.93 3.54 -0.61
CA MET A 166 6.10 2.44 -1.11
C MET A 166 6.54 1.15 -0.44
N LEU A 167 5.66 0.62 0.41
CA LEU A 167 5.84 -0.68 1.05
C LEU A 167 5.08 -1.74 0.24
N ILE A 168 5.74 -2.85 -0.08
CA ILE A 168 5.13 -3.98 -0.79
C ILE A 168 5.23 -5.20 0.11
N ASP A 169 4.08 -5.75 0.50
CA ASP A 169 3.99 -6.89 1.42
C ASP A 169 3.39 -8.12 0.68
N ALA A 170 3.84 -9.36 0.86
CA ALA A 170 5.03 -9.86 1.56
C ALA A 170 6.03 -10.43 0.53
N VAL A 171 6.87 -9.57 -0.06
CA VAL A 171 7.71 -9.96 -1.20
C VAL A 171 9.20 -9.96 -0.83
N SER A 172 9.87 -11.11 -1.02
CA SER A 172 11.34 -11.19 -0.95
C SER A 172 12.00 -10.69 -2.24
N ARG A 173 13.27 -10.28 -2.18
CA ARG A 173 14.05 -9.85 -3.36
C ARG A 173 13.91 -10.82 -4.53
N LEU A 174 14.21 -12.10 -4.31
CA LEU A 174 14.14 -13.11 -5.37
C LEU A 174 12.71 -13.30 -5.90
N ASN A 175 11.68 -13.16 -5.04
CA ASN A 175 10.30 -13.25 -5.48
C ASN A 175 9.86 -12.02 -6.29
N PHE A 176 10.35 -10.84 -5.95
CA PHE A 176 10.14 -9.61 -6.72
C PHE A 176 10.68 -9.76 -8.14
N GLU A 177 11.88 -10.35 -8.30
CA GLU A 177 12.44 -10.59 -9.64
C GLU A 177 11.59 -11.54 -10.50
N ARG A 178 11.01 -12.56 -9.85
CA ARG A 178 10.16 -13.54 -10.54
C ARG A 178 8.79 -12.99 -10.91
N GLN A 179 8.14 -12.30 -9.99
CA GLN A 179 6.72 -11.92 -10.10
C GLN A 179 6.53 -10.52 -10.67
N MET A 180 7.53 -9.64 -10.55
CA MET A 180 7.47 -8.25 -11.04
C MET A 180 8.65 -7.91 -11.99
N PRO A 181 8.94 -8.74 -13.01
CA PRO A 181 10.11 -8.55 -13.87
C PRO A 181 10.08 -7.25 -14.67
N LEU A 182 8.88 -6.80 -15.08
CA LEU A 182 8.70 -5.52 -15.77
C LEU A 182 9.02 -4.33 -14.85
N THR A 183 8.59 -4.41 -13.58
CA THR A 183 8.90 -3.40 -12.57
C THR A 183 10.40 -3.36 -12.28
N LYS A 184 11.05 -4.52 -12.08
CA LYS A 184 12.51 -4.58 -11.92
C LYS A 184 13.24 -3.94 -13.11
N LYS A 185 12.84 -4.29 -14.34
CA LYS A 185 13.43 -3.70 -15.55
C LYS A 185 13.26 -2.19 -15.59
N PHE A 186 12.07 -1.68 -15.24
CA PHE A 186 11.81 -0.25 -15.16
C PHE A 186 12.71 0.45 -14.14
N LEU A 187 12.83 -0.08 -12.93
CA LEU A 187 13.66 0.51 -11.87
C LEU A 187 15.13 0.61 -12.29
N LEU A 188 15.69 -0.47 -12.85
CA LEU A 188 17.08 -0.49 -13.32
C LEU A 188 17.30 0.48 -14.48
N ALA A 189 16.36 0.56 -15.43
CA ALA A 189 16.44 1.51 -16.54
C ALA A 189 16.34 2.99 -16.11
N ASN A 190 15.82 3.27 -14.91
CA ASN A 190 15.65 4.60 -14.35
C ASN A 190 16.64 4.90 -13.20
N ASN A 191 17.76 4.18 -13.14
CA ASN A 191 18.85 4.43 -12.18
C ASN A 191 18.43 4.33 -10.69
N PHE A 192 17.42 3.53 -10.37
CA PHE A 192 17.13 3.21 -8.98
C PHE A 192 18.25 2.34 -8.40
N THR A 193 18.66 2.63 -7.17
CA THR A 193 19.68 1.86 -6.45
C THR A 193 19.02 0.69 -5.72
N GLU A 194 19.46 -0.52 -6.03
CA GLU A 194 19.05 -1.72 -5.31
C GLU A 194 19.96 -1.93 -4.09
N PHE A 195 19.38 -1.97 -2.89
CA PHE A 195 20.11 -2.35 -1.67
C PHE A 195 20.17 -3.88 -1.56
N ILE A 196 21.01 -4.52 -2.37
CA ILE A 196 21.06 -5.98 -2.54
C ILE A 196 21.19 -6.75 -1.20
N PRO A 197 22.07 -6.38 -0.25
CA PRO A 197 22.18 -7.10 1.03
C PRO A 197 21.18 -6.63 2.10
N TYR A 198 20.17 -5.83 1.76
CA TYR A 198 19.14 -5.40 2.70
C TYR A 198 18.26 -6.57 3.14
N HIS A 199 18.01 -6.66 4.45
CA HIS A 199 17.21 -7.71 5.06
C HIS A 199 16.17 -7.11 6.01
N LYS A 200 15.08 -7.85 6.16
CA LYS A 200 14.05 -7.56 7.15
C LYS A 200 14.59 -7.78 8.57
N VAL A 201 14.09 -6.99 9.51
CA VAL A 201 14.46 -7.02 10.94
C VAL A 201 13.71 -8.11 11.69
N ASP A 202 12.48 -8.42 11.28
CA ASP A 202 11.64 -9.44 11.91
C ASP A 202 10.66 -10.09 10.90
N GLN A 203 9.74 -10.94 11.34
CA GLN A 203 8.85 -11.69 10.47
C GLN A 203 7.70 -10.85 9.90
N ASN A 204 7.07 -10.01 10.73
CA ASN A 204 5.82 -9.31 10.42
C ASN A 204 6.04 -7.88 9.90
N SER A 205 5.02 -7.29 9.28
CA SER A 205 5.08 -5.98 8.61
C SER A 205 5.40 -4.84 9.59
N TYR A 206 4.71 -4.80 10.74
CA TYR A 206 4.91 -3.77 11.77
C TYR A 206 6.38 -3.58 12.22
N PRO A 207 7.08 -4.59 12.79
CA PRO A 207 8.44 -4.39 13.29
C PRO A 207 9.43 -4.03 12.18
N ASN A 208 9.21 -4.51 10.96
CA ASN A 208 10.05 -4.17 9.80
C ASN A 208 9.85 -2.73 9.35
N PHE A 209 8.59 -2.28 9.28
CA PHE A 209 8.30 -0.94 8.80
C PHE A 209 8.69 0.10 9.84
N ILE A 210 8.38 -0.12 11.13
CA ILE A 210 8.78 0.78 12.22
C ILE A 210 10.30 0.94 12.31
N ALA A 211 11.07 -0.12 12.11
CA ALA A 211 12.53 -0.01 12.07
C ALA A 211 13.01 0.94 10.96
N LEU A 212 12.34 0.95 9.81
CA LEU A 212 12.65 1.83 8.70
C LEU A 212 12.23 3.28 8.96
N ILE A 213 11.00 3.51 9.44
CA ILE A 213 10.40 4.85 9.50
C ILE A 213 10.57 5.58 10.82
N ALA A 214 10.85 4.85 11.91
CA ALA A 214 11.04 5.43 13.23
C ALA A 214 12.43 5.13 13.81
N GLY A 215 13.22 4.29 13.14
CA GLY A 215 14.54 3.89 13.63
C GLY A 215 14.50 3.06 14.92
N LEU A 216 13.37 2.42 15.22
CA LEU A 216 13.15 1.66 16.45
C LEU A 216 13.23 0.15 16.19
N THR A 217 13.89 -0.58 17.09
CA THR A 217 13.73 -2.04 17.15
C THR A 217 12.30 -2.42 17.54
N GLY A 218 11.88 -3.66 17.26
CA GLY A 218 10.56 -4.16 17.65
C GLY A 218 10.28 -4.03 19.15
N ARG A 219 11.30 -4.24 20.00
CA ARG A 219 11.15 -4.03 21.45
C ARG A 219 10.94 -2.56 21.81
N GLN A 220 11.75 -1.66 21.24
CA GLN A 220 11.62 -0.23 21.53
C GLN A 220 10.29 0.32 21.04
N SER A 221 9.77 -0.18 19.91
CA SER A 221 8.48 0.25 19.40
C SER A 221 7.33 -0.18 20.30
N GLU A 222 7.34 -1.40 20.84
CA GLU A 222 6.33 -1.81 21.84
C GLU A 222 6.36 -0.91 23.09
N GLU A 223 7.55 -0.57 23.60
CA GLU A 223 7.70 0.26 24.80
C GLU A 223 7.30 1.74 24.59
N ILE A 224 7.71 2.33 23.45
CA ILE A 224 7.53 3.76 23.13
C ILE A 224 6.17 4.00 22.47
N CYS A 225 5.89 3.25 21.40
CA CYS A 225 4.70 3.44 20.57
C CYS A 225 3.46 2.75 21.14
N LYS A 226 3.59 1.74 22.00
CA LYS A 226 2.45 1.04 22.62
C LYS A 226 1.35 0.71 21.59
N PRO A 227 1.66 -0.05 20.53
CA PRO A 227 0.77 -0.24 19.38
C PRO A 227 -0.56 -0.91 19.72
N THR A 228 -0.65 -1.57 20.88
CA THR A 228 -1.86 -2.21 21.42
C THR A 228 -2.74 -1.27 22.26
N VAL A 229 -2.36 0.00 22.36
CA VAL A 229 -3.11 1.04 23.07
C VAL A 229 -3.66 2.02 22.05
N VAL A 230 -4.97 2.28 22.10
CA VAL A 230 -5.62 3.30 21.27
C VAL A 230 -4.89 4.65 21.39
N GLY A 231 -4.47 5.21 20.24
CA GLY A 231 -3.67 6.45 20.19
C GLY A 231 -2.22 6.29 20.66
N GLY A 232 -1.75 5.07 20.86
CA GLY A 232 -0.35 4.78 21.21
C GLY A 232 0.58 5.16 20.07
N LEU A 233 0.23 4.77 18.83
CA LEU A 233 1.05 4.96 17.65
C LEU A 233 1.35 6.44 17.35
N ASP A 234 0.51 7.37 17.80
CA ASP A 234 0.76 8.81 17.72
C ASP A 234 2.04 9.25 18.48
N LYS A 235 2.53 8.42 19.40
CA LYS A 235 3.77 8.66 20.15
C LYS A 235 5.01 8.13 19.45
N CYS A 236 4.85 7.34 18.39
CA CYS A 236 5.99 6.88 17.61
C CYS A 236 6.73 8.09 17.00
N PRO A 237 8.07 8.09 16.97
CA PRO A 237 8.85 9.10 16.26
C PRO A 237 8.87 8.80 14.76
N MET A 238 7.71 8.79 14.11
CA MET A 238 7.59 8.50 12.67
C MET A 238 8.23 9.63 11.85
N ILE A 239 9.06 9.30 10.86
CA ILE A 239 9.72 10.28 9.98
C ILE A 239 8.73 11.20 9.25
N TRP A 240 7.48 10.76 9.02
CA TRP A 240 6.47 11.62 8.42
C TRP A 240 6.02 12.76 9.34
N TYR A 241 6.22 12.66 10.66
CA TYR A 241 6.00 13.78 11.58
C TYR A 241 7.07 14.86 11.36
N ASP A 242 8.33 14.48 11.10
CA ASP A 242 9.38 15.44 10.74
C ASP A 242 9.05 16.16 9.42
N PHE A 243 8.61 15.41 8.39
CA PHE A 243 8.15 16.00 7.14
C PHE A 243 6.96 16.95 7.38
N ARG A 244 5.97 16.54 8.17
CA ARG A 244 4.80 17.37 8.52
C ARG A 244 5.24 18.68 9.15
N ASP A 245 6.17 18.63 10.10
CA ASP A 245 6.63 19.77 10.90
C ASP A 245 7.55 20.70 10.09
N LEU A 246 8.26 20.16 9.09
CA LEU A 246 8.98 20.92 8.06
C LEU A 246 8.07 21.54 6.99
N GLY A 247 6.76 21.36 7.10
CA GLY A 247 5.78 22.01 6.21
C GLY A 247 5.27 21.14 5.05
N TYR A 248 5.69 19.88 4.95
CA TYR A 248 5.27 19.00 3.85
C TYR A 248 3.80 18.60 3.97
N ALA A 249 3.08 18.55 2.85
CA ALA A 249 1.82 17.83 2.80
C ALA A 249 2.11 16.31 2.85
N THR A 250 1.53 15.62 3.82
CA THR A 250 1.75 14.19 4.07
C THR A 250 0.46 13.42 3.84
N ALA A 251 0.55 12.23 3.26
CA ALA A 251 -0.56 11.31 3.07
C ALA A 251 -0.07 9.87 3.34
N TYR A 252 -0.99 9.03 3.80
CA TYR A 252 -0.77 7.61 4.07
C TYR A 252 -1.98 6.82 3.57
N GLY A 253 -1.74 5.60 3.09
CA GLY A 253 -2.79 4.71 2.63
C GLY A 253 -2.29 3.28 2.51
N GLU A 254 -3.18 2.33 2.78
CA GLU A 254 -2.98 0.89 2.66
C GLU A 254 -4.22 0.25 2.02
N ASP A 255 -4.04 -0.93 1.43
CA ASP A 255 -5.04 -1.60 0.60
C ASP A 255 -5.75 -2.78 1.30
N TRP A 256 -5.35 -3.16 2.52
CA TRP A 256 -5.91 -4.31 3.22
C TRP A 256 -6.43 -4.02 4.63
N SER A 257 -7.71 -3.64 4.74
CA SER A 257 -8.33 -3.19 6.00
C SER A 257 -8.28 -4.19 7.18
N THR A 258 -8.26 -5.50 6.93
CA THR A 258 -8.27 -6.53 7.99
C THR A 258 -6.88 -6.94 8.47
N GLN A 259 -5.83 -6.58 7.71
CA GLN A 259 -4.44 -6.92 8.01
C GLN A 259 -3.57 -5.77 7.47
N THR A 260 -3.65 -4.63 8.14
CA THR A 260 -2.80 -3.47 7.83
C THR A 260 -1.50 -3.56 8.62
N THR A 261 -0.52 -2.72 8.28
CA THR A 261 0.76 -2.66 9.02
C THR A 261 0.57 -2.35 10.50
N PHE A 262 -0.54 -1.70 10.87
CA PHE A 262 -0.82 -1.22 12.22
C PHE A 262 -2.11 -1.80 12.85
N ASN A 263 -2.81 -2.68 12.14
CA ASN A 263 -3.99 -3.40 12.59
C ASN A 263 -3.79 -4.90 12.31
N TYR A 264 -2.80 -5.48 12.99
CA TYR A 264 -2.54 -6.92 12.97
C TYR A 264 -2.17 -7.41 14.38
N GLY A 265 -2.81 -8.49 14.84
CA GLY A 265 -2.44 -9.15 16.10
C GLY A 265 -2.75 -8.35 17.37
N GLY A 266 -3.80 -7.52 17.36
CA GLY A 266 -4.23 -6.71 18.53
C GLY A 266 -3.63 -5.30 18.58
N GLN A 267 -3.04 -4.83 17.50
CA GLN A 267 -2.62 -3.44 17.32
C GLN A 267 -3.83 -2.57 16.93
N GLU A 268 -3.89 -1.35 17.46
CA GLU A 268 -5.10 -0.51 17.44
C GLU A 268 -5.16 0.52 16.29
N GLY A 269 -4.41 0.30 15.19
CA GLY A 269 -4.44 1.14 13.99
C GLY A 269 -3.84 2.55 14.15
N ILE A 270 -3.59 3.24 13.02
CA ILE A 270 -3.22 4.67 12.94
C ILE A 270 -4.44 5.52 12.56
#